data_AF-A0A2E9QRR3-F1
#
_entry.id   AF-A0A2E9QRR3-F1
#
_cell.length_a   1.000
_cell.length_b   1.000
_cell.length_c   1.000
_cell.angle_alpha   90.00
_cell.angle_beta   90.00
_cell.angle_gamma   90.00
#
_symmetry.space_group_name_H-M   'P 1'
#
loop_
_entity.id
_entity.type
_entity.pdbx_description
1 polymer ?
#
loop_
_entity_poly.entity_id
_entity_poly.type
_entity_poly.pdbx_seq_one_letter_code
_entity_poly.pdbx_strand_id
1 'polypeptide(L)'
;MIFGGMIDTRMHMRISTFPFRDVARGEVYCVIIKESKLMKKFVLMTLAAVVCLSSWNVRQADAHCQVPCGIYDDHNRIHQINEDIMTIRKATRLIAKLHKKAKKTPTDTNQLVRWINTKEAHAEKIIRVVSDYFLTQKIKAPKGKDKSKYYAKLAAHHAVMKAAMKTKQTVSLANVNALQKAVDAIAKYWPKK
;
A
#
# COMPACT_ATOMS: atom_id res chain seq x y z
N MET A 1 12.45 -41.12 -44.15
CA MET A 1 11.24 -41.84 -43.67
C MET A 1 10.05 -40.95 -43.96
N ILE A 2 9.10 -41.48 -44.71
CA ILE A 2 8.26 -40.80 -45.69
C ILE A 2 6.79 -40.88 -45.23
N PHE A 3 6.09 -39.73 -45.25
CA PHE A 3 4.64 -39.52 -45.40
C PHE A 3 3.72 -39.98 -44.23
N GLY A 4 2.65 -39.28 -43.83
CA GLY A 4 1.78 -38.35 -44.54
C GLY A 4 0.49 -39.05 -44.96
N GLY A 5 -0.67 -38.55 -44.56
CA GLY A 5 -1.98 -38.86 -45.16
C GLY A 5 -3.01 -39.46 -44.19
N MET A 6 -4.17 -38.86 -43.87
CA MET A 6 -5.25 -38.32 -44.71
C MET A 6 -6.30 -39.41 -45.04
N ILE A 7 -7.59 -39.07 -44.80
CA ILE A 7 -8.86 -39.68 -45.30
C ILE A 7 -9.11 -41.17 -44.95
N ASP A 8 -10.31 -41.75 -44.88
CA ASP A 8 -11.69 -41.34 -45.08
C ASP A 8 -12.60 -42.48 -44.56
N THR A 9 -13.88 -42.14 -44.40
CA THR A 9 -15.09 -42.90 -44.74
C THR A 9 -15.53 -44.18 -44.02
N ARG A 10 -16.82 -44.08 -43.66
CA ARG A 10 -17.88 -45.09 -43.74
C ARG A 10 -17.85 -46.21 -42.68
N MET A 11 -18.73 -46.11 -41.69
CA MET A 11 -20.14 -46.55 -41.78
C MET A 11 -20.18 -48.07 -41.85
N HIS A 12 -20.65 -48.73 -40.78
CA HIS A 12 -21.66 -49.78 -40.88
C HIS A 12 -22.55 -49.71 -39.63
N MET A 13 -23.60 -48.93 -39.82
CA MET A 13 -24.82 -48.86 -39.04
C MET A 13 -25.50 -50.24 -39.05
N ARG A 14 -25.56 -50.92 -37.89
CA ARG A 14 -26.53 -52.00 -37.67
C ARG A 14 -27.70 -51.40 -36.90
N ILE A 15 -28.72 -51.00 -37.65
CA ILE A 15 -30.05 -50.73 -37.12
C ILE A 15 -30.65 -52.10 -36.78
N SER A 16 -30.70 -52.44 -35.50
CA SER A 16 -31.73 -53.36 -35.00
C SER A 16 -32.86 -52.47 -34.48
N THR A 17 -33.97 -52.52 -35.20
CA THR A 17 -35.24 -51.92 -34.84
C THR A 17 -35.75 -52.54 -33.55
N PHE A 18 -35.71 -51.78 -32.46
CA PHE A 18 -36.60 -52.00 -31.33
C PHE A 18 -37.67 -50.91 -31.33
N PRO A 19 -38.96 -51.27 -31.47
CA PRO A 19 -40.05 -50.31 -31.36
C PRO A 19 -40.37 -50.15 -29.88
N PHE A 20 -40.30 -48.94 -29.34
CA PHE A 20 -41.21 -48.49 -28.27
C PHE A 20 -40.96 -47.02 -27.90
N ARG A 21 -41.96 -46.20 -28.26
CA ARG A 21 -42.61 -45.22 -27.36
C ARG A 21 -41.90 -43.88 -27.04
N ASP A 22 -42.46 -42.88 -27.70
CA ASP A 22 -42.41 -41.42 -27.56
C ASP A 22 -42.61 -40.79 -26.16
N VAL A 23 -41.72 -41.02 -25.18
CA VAL A 23 -41.81 -40.30 -23.88
C VAL A 23 -40.50 -39.67 -23.37
N ALA A 24 -39.34 -39.97 -23.96
CA ALA A 24 -38.04 -39.49 -23.41
C ALA A 24 -37.47 -38.21 -24.07
N ARG A 25 -38.05 -37.70 -25.18
CA ARG A 25 -37.42 -36.62 -25.96
C ARG A 25 -37.50 -35.23 -25.33
N GLY A 26 -38.58 -34.92 -24.60
CA GLY A 26 -38.77 -33.61 -23.96
C GLY A 26 -37.91 -33.41 -22.70
N GLU A 27 -37.76 -34.45 -21.88
CA GLU A 27 -37.00 -34.39 -20.63
C GLU A 27 -35.49 -34.29 -20.90
N VAL A 28 -34.97 -35.06 -21.86
CA VAL A 28 -33.54 -35.03 -22.20
C VAL A 28 -33.14 -33.67 -22.80
N TYR A 29 -33.97 -33.07 -23.66
CA TYR A 29 -33.70 -31.73 -24.20
C TYR A 29 -33.78 -30.64 -23.12
N CYS A 30 -34.74 -30.73 -22.20
CA CYS A 30 -34.87 -29.78 -21.09
C CYS A 30 -33.64 -29.83 -20.16
N VAL A 31 -33.15 -31.03 -19.85
CA VAL A 31 -31.94 -31.23 -19.02
C VAL A 31 -30.70 -30.64 -19.70
N ILE A 32 -30.45 -30.91 -20.99
CA ILE A 32 -29.27 -30.35 -21.70
C ILE A 32 -29.33 -28.81 -21.80
N ILE A 33 -30.51 -28.23 -22.01
CA ILE A 33 -30.67 -26.76 -22.03
C ILE A 33 -30.50 -26.17 -20.61
N LYS A 34 -30.92 -26.88 -19.55
CA LYS A 34 -30.75 -26.46 -18.16
C LYS A 34 -29.27 -26.51 -17.75
N GLU A 35 -28.55 -27.57 -18.12
CA GLU A 35 -27.12 -27.73 -17.91
C GLU A 35 -26.31 -26.67 -18.68
N SER A 36 -26.63 -26.40 -19.95
CA SER A 36 -25.94 -25.35 -20.71
C SER A 36 -26.20 -23.93 -20.20
N LYS A 37 -27.39 -23.64 -19.67
CA LYS A 37 -27.68 -22.36 -18.99
C LYS A 37 -26.98 -22.27 -17.62
N LEU A 38 -26.86 -23.37 -16.90
CA LEU A 38 -26.16 -23.44 -15.62
C LEU A 38 -24.66 -23.24 -15.80
N MET A 39 -24.04 -23.92 -16.77
CA MET A 39 -22.62 -23.74 -17.12
C MET A 39 -22.30 -22.31 -17.57
N LYS A 40 -23.17 -21.68 -18.38
CA LYS A 40 -22.98 -20.27 -18.79
C LYS A 40 -23.05 -19.31 -17.60
N LYS A 41 -23.92 -19.55 -16.62
CA LYS A 41 -23.99 -18.76 -15.38
C LYS A 41 -22.74 -18.94 -14.52
N PHE A 42 -22.21 -20.15 -14.40
CA PHE A 42 -20.94 -20.40 -13.70
C PHE A 42 -19.76 -19.72 -14.38
N VAL A 43 -19.66 -19.79 -15.71
CA VAL A 43 -18.59 -19.12 -16.48
C VAL A 43 -18.71 -17.59 -16.37
N LEU A 44 -19.92 -17.04 -16.41
CA LEU A 44 -20.13 -15.60 -16.25
C LEU A 44 -19.80 -15.13 -14.81
N MET A 45 -20.10 -15.95 -13.81
CA MET A 45 -19.82 -15.66 -12.41
C MET A 45 -18.32 -15.75 -12.09
N THR A 46 -17.60 -16.71 -12.68
CA THR A 46 -16.13 -16.80 -12.54
C THR A 46 -15.42 -15.67 -13.28
N LEU A 47 -15.89 -15.27 -14.46
CA LEU A 47 -15.37 -14.10 -15.18
C LEU A 47 -15.58 -12.80 -14.38
N ALA A 48 -16.77 -12.60 -13.80
CA ALA A 48 -17.06 -11.43 -12.97
C ALA A 48 -16.17 -11.38 -11.71
N ALA A 49 -15.92 -12.53 -11.06
CA ALA A 49 -15.03 -12.62 -9.91
C ALA A 49 -13.57 -12.27 -10.25
N VAL A 50 -13.07 -12.74 -11.40
CA VAL A 50 -11.70 -12.42 -11.88
C VAL A 50 -11.53 -10.93 -12.19
N VAL A 51 -12.56 -10.26 -12.74
CA VAL A 51 -12.54 -8.81 -13.01
C VAL A 51 -12.61 -7.97 -11.72
N CYS A 52 -13.32 -8.45 -10.68
CA CYS A 52 -13.38 -7.76 -9.38
C CYS A 52 -12.08 -7.91 -8.57
N LEU A 53 -11.37 -9.04 -8.73
CA LEU A 53 -10.09 -9.29 -8.04
C LEU A 53 -8.92 -8.50 -8.64
N SER A 54 -8.98 -8.10 -9.90
CA SER A 54 -7.92 -7.34 -10.58
C SER A 54 -7.95 -5.83 -10.29
N SER A 55 -9.07 -5.31 -9.78
CA SER A 55 -9.29 -3.89 -9.49
C SER A 55 -8.78 -3.44 -8.11
N TRP A 56 -8.24 -4.35 -7.29
CA TRP A 56 -7.71 -4.02 -5.95
C TRP A 56 -6.28 -3.47 -5.92
N ASN A 57 -5.62 -3.30 -7.07
CA ASN A 57 -4.33 -2.65 -7.15
C ASN A 57 -4.48 -1.13 -7.21
N VAL A 58 -5.04 -0.52 -6.14
CA VAL A 58 -4.86 0.91 -5.90
C VAL A 58 -3.38 1.12 -5.60
N ARG A 59 -2.61 1.43 -6.64
CA ARG A 59 -1.26 1.96 -6.48
C ARG A 59 -1.41 3.29 -5.75
N GLN A 60 -0.91 3.36 -4.52
CA GLN A 60 -0.64 4.64 -3.88
C GLN A 60 0.26 5.42 -4.85
N ALA A 61 -0.29 6.49 -5.43
CA ALA A 61 0.46 7.36 -6.30
C ALA A 61 1.56 8.01 -5.45
N ASP A 62 2.78 7.48 -5.54
CA ASP A 62 3.98 8.11 -5.02
C ASP A 62 4.33 9.25 -5.98
N ALA A 63 3.50 10.30 -5.96
CA ALA A 63 3.69 11.49 -6.77
C ALA A 63 4.84 12.30 -6.13
N HIS A 64 6.06 11.99 -6.52
CA HIS A 64 7.23 12.83 -6.29
C HIS A 64 7.76 13.36 -7.62
N CYS A 65 6.87 13.89 -8.47
CA CYS A 65 7.31 14.80 -9.51
C CYS A 65 7.85 16.04 -8.81
N GLN A 66 9.17 16.18 -8.71
CA GLN A 66 9.89 17.39 -8.27
C GLN A 66 9.73 18.56 -9.26
N VAL A 67 8.67 18.52 -10.06
CA VAL A 67 8.28 19.54 -11.00
C VAL A 67 7.70 20.70 -10.20
N PRO A 68 8.13 21.96 -10.44
CA PRO A 68 7.61 23.12 -9.72
C PRO A 68 6.18 23.43 -10.19
N CYS A 69 5.19 22.64 -9.75
CA CYS A 69 3.80 22.77 -10.15
C CYS A 69 3.01 23.81 -9.33
N GLY A 70 3.62 24.40 -8.30
CA GLY A 70 3.00 25.46 -7.49
C GLY A 70 1.92 24.99 -6.49
N ILE A 71 1.53 23.72 -6.53
CA ILE A 71 0.49 23.15 -5.65
C ILE A 71 1.13 22.71 -4.33
N TYR A 72 1.10 23.61 -3.35
CA TYR A 72 1.75 23.44 -2.04
C TYR A 72 0.76 23.56 -0.89
N ASP A 73 0.62 22.49 -0.11
CA ASP A 73 -0.15 22.45 1.13
C ASP A 73 0.78 22.19 2.32
N ASP A 74 1.40 23.27 2.80
CA ASP A 74 2.41 23.22 3.87
C ASP A 74 1.81 22.71 5.20
N HIS A 75 0.57 23.11 5.50
CA HIS A 75 -0.13 22.70 6.71
C HIS A 75 -0.44 21.20 6.69
N ASN A 76 -0.92 20.68 5.55
CA ASN A 76 -1.15 19.24 5.40
C ASN A 76 0.16 18.43 5.48
N ARG A 77 1.30 18.96 5.02
CA ARG A 77 2.59 18.29 5.25
C ARG A 77 2.95 18.17 6.72
N ILE A 78 2.70 19.22 7.52
CA ILE A 78 2.87 19.14 8.99
C ILE A 78 1.88 18.15 9.60
N HIS A 79 0.63 18.11 9.13
CA HIS A 79 -0.36 17.13 9.58
C HIS A 79 0.08 15.69 9.32
N GLN A 80 0.54 15.38 8.11
CA GLN A 80 1.08 14.06 7.75
C GLN A 80 2.29 13.66 8.60
N ILE A 81 3.19 14.61 8.88
CA ILE A 81 4.32 14.38 9.81
C ILE A 81 3.81 14.00 11.20
N ASN A 82 2.75 14.66 11.70
CA ASN A 82 2.16 14.32 13.00
C ASN A 82 1.53 12.91 13.00
N GLU A 83 0.89 12.49 11.92
CA GLU A 83 0.38 11.12 11.78
C GLU A 83 1.53 10.08 11.78
N ASP A 84 2.63 10.39 11.09
CA ASP A 84 3.84 9.57 11.11
C ASP A 84 4.44 9.48 12.53
N ILE A 85 4.45 10.57 13.31
CA ILE A 85 4.88 10.58 14.71
C ILE A 85 3.97 9.73 15.59
N MET A 86 2.65 9.78 15.40
CA MET A 86 1.71 8.92 16.13
C MET A 86 1.98 7.45 15.85
N THR A 87 2.31 7.10 14.61
CA THR A 87 2.66 5.73 14.22
C THR A 87 3.98 5.29 14.85
N ILE A 88 5.01 6.13 14.82
CA ILE A 88 6.29 5.89 15.53
C ILE A 88 6.04 5.66 17.02
N ARG A 89 5.22 6.50 17.66
CA ARG A 89 4.85 6.37 19.07
C ARG A 89 4.20 5.02 19.38
N LYS A 90 3.25 4.61 18.55
CA LYS A 90 2.56 3.31 18.68
C LYS A 90 3.55 2.16 18.54
N ALA A 91 4.39 2.20 17.50
CA ALA A 91 5.42 1.19 17.26
C ALA A 91 6.40 1.10 18.45
N THR A 92 6.91 2.21 18.97
CA THR A 92 7.79 2.24 20.14
C THR A 92 7.16 1.58 21.37
N ARG A 93 5.87 1.83 21.65
CA ARG A 93 5.16 1.18 22.77
C ARG A 93 5.02 -0.32 22.56
N LEU A 94 4.67 -0.75 21.35
CA LEU A 94 4.47 -2.17 21.04
C LEU A 94 5.78 -2.95 21.07
N ILE A 95 6.87 -2.37 20.57
CA ILE A 95 8.23 -2.93 20.69
C ILE A 95 8.59 -3.12 22.16
N ALA A 96 8.40 -2.09 23.00
CA ALA A 96 8.69 -2.18 24.43
C ALA A 96 7.82 -3.25 25.14
N LYS A 97 6.54 -3.35 24.79
CA LYS A 97 5.61 -4.36 25.34
C LYS A 97 6.04 -5.78 24.96
N LEU A 98 6.33 -6.03 23.68
CA LEU A 98 6.79 -7.33 23.18
C LEU A 98 8.15 -7.70 23.78
N HIS A 99 9.03 -6.72 23.96
CA HIS A 99 10.34 -6.94 24.58
C HIS A 99 10.24 -7.43 26.02
N LYS A 100 9.29 -6.89 26.81
CA LYS A 100 9.08 -7.23 28.23
C LYS A 100 8.36 -8.57 28.46
N LYS A 101 7.89 -9.25 27.41
CA LYS A 101 7.15 -10.52 27.54
C LYS A 101 8.10 -11.63 28.01
N ALA A 102 7.76 -12.30 29.12
CA ALA A 102 8.60 -13.33 29.74
C ALA A 102 8.80 -14.58 28.86
N LYS A 103 7.78 -14.98 28.10
CA LYS A 103 7.85 -16.07 27.11
C LYS A 103 7.53 -15.51 25.73
N LYS A 104 8.54 -15.44 24.85
CA LYS A 104 8.38 -14.99 23.46
C LYS A 104 8.08 -16.18 22.55
N THR A 105 7.07 -16.03 21.70
CA THR A 105 6.74 -16.96 20.62
C THR A 105 7.42 -16.52 19.32
N PRO A 106 7.59 -17.41 18.33
CA PRO A 106 8.07 -17.03 17.00
C PRO A 106 7.24 -15.89 16.37
N THR A 107 5.92 -15.90 16.59
CA THR A 107 5.03 -14.82 16.12
C THR A 107 5.33 -13.48 16.78
N ASP A 108 5.68 -13.46 18.06
CA ASP A 108 6.08 -12.22 18.75
C ASP A 108 7.35 -11.62 18.14
N THR A 109 8.31 -12.46 17.74
CA THR A 109 9.54 -12.02 17.06
C THR A 109 9.23 -11.42 15.69
N ASN A 110 8.35 -12.05 14.91
CA ASN A 110 7.90 -11.49 13.63
C ASN A 110 7.22 -10.13 13.80
N GLN A 111 6.40 -9.96 14.84
CA GLN A 111 5.77 -8.68 15.15
C GLN A 111 6.79 -7.63 15.58
N LEU A 112 7.81 -8.00 16.35
CA LEU A 112 8.88 -7.10 16.75
C LEU A 112 9.60 -6.52 15.53
N VAL A 113 9.99 -7.38 14.58
CA VAL A 113 10.65 -6.97 13.33
C VAL A 113 9.74 -6.04 12.51
N ARG A 114 8.45 -6.37 12.37
CA ARG A 114 7.49 -5.50 11.68
C ARG A 114 7.41 -4.12 12.31
N TRP A 115 7.27 -4.03 13.63
CA TRP A 115 7.19 -2.73 14.31
C TRP A 115 8.49 -1.94 14.24
N ILE A 116 9.65 -2.60 14.25
CA ILE A 116 10.95 -1.95 14.00
C ILE A 116 10.94 -1.35 12.60
N ASN A 117 10.68 -2.16 11.57
CA ASN A 117 10.67 -1.71 10.18
C ASN A 117 9.66 -0.59 9.92
N THR A 118 8.44 -0.69 10.48
CA THR A 118 7.42 0.36 10.40
C THR A 118 7.93 1.65 11.03
N LYS A 119 8.44 1.60 12.27
CA LYS A 119 9.00 2.78 12.95
C LYS A 119 10.09 3.44 12.12
N GLU A 120 10.98 2.65 11.54
CA GLU A 120 12.08 3.17 10.73
C GLU A 120 11.60 3.81 9.42
N ALA A 121 10.64 3.19 8.73
CA ALA A 121 10.06 3.72 7.51
C ALA A 121 9.35 5.07 7.74
N HIS A 122 8.57 5.20 8.82
CA HIS A 122 7.91 6.47 9.16
C HIS A 122 8.92 7.56 9.57
N ALA A 123 9.96 7.20 10.32
CA ALA A 123 11.02 8.16 10.66
C ALA A 123 11.77 8.66 9.41
N GLU A 124 12.05 7.76 8.45
CA GLU A 124 12.65 8.09 7.16
C GLU A 124 11.75 9.00 6.33
N LYS A 125 10.44 8.73 6.29
CA LYS A 125 9.46 9.56 5.58
C LYS A 125 9.43 10.99 6.12
N ILE A 126 9.49 11.18 7.45
CA ILE A 126 9.61 12.51 8.06
C ILE A 126 10.89 13.21 7.59
N ILE A 127 12.02 12.51 7.60
CA ILE A 127 13.31 13.07 7.13
C ILE A 127 13.20 13.54 5.68
N ARG A 128 12.63 12.70 4.80
CA ARG A 128 12.43 13.03 3.37
C ARG A 128 11.50 14.21 3.15
N VAL A 129 10.37 14.28 3.85
CA VAL A 129 9.47 15.44 3.73
C VAL A 129 10.19 16.71 4.19
N VAL A 130 10.95 16.65 5.29
CA VAL A 130 11.69 17.81 5.76
C VAL A 130 12.80 18.22 4.79
N SER A 131 13.59 17.28 4.26
CA SER A 131 14.64 17.57 3.29
C SER A 131 14.08 18.04 1.96
N ASP A 132 13.21 17.26 1.35
CA ASP A 132 12.87 17.38 -0.07
C ASP A 132 11.77 18.40 -0.31
N TYR A 133 10.90 18.63 0.67
CA TYR A 133 9.84 19.62 0.56
C TYR A 133 10.23 20.92 1.26
N PHE A 134 10.55 20.86 2.56
CA PHE A 134 10.79 22.10 3.31
C PHE A 134 12.15 22.74 3.01
N LEU A 135 13.24 21.99 3.14
CA LEU A 135 14.59 22.55 3.00
C LEU A 135 14.92 22.94 1.56
N THR A 136 14.61 22.09 0.58
CA THR A 136 15.02 22.32 -0.82
C THR A 136 14.00 23.14 -1.63
N GLN A 137 12.69 23.01 -1.38
CA GLN A 137 11.68 23.71 -2.20
C GLN A 137 11.12 24.98 -1.53
N LYS A 138 10.90 24.96 -0.21
CA LYS A 138 10.17 26.03 0.48
C LYS A 138 11.04 27.10 1.11
N ILE A 139 12.18 26.73 1.70
CA ILE A 139 13.06 27.71 2.36
C ILE A 139 14.00 28.32 1.30
N LYS A 140 13.78 29.61 1.01
CA LYS A 140 14.61 30.37 0.06
C LYS A 140 15.64 31.22 0.80
N ALA A 141 16.85 31.28 0.27
CA ALA A 141 17.88 32.18 0.78
C ALA A 141 17.44 33.65 0.57
N PRO A 142 17.60 34.52 1.58
CA PRO A 142 17.30 35.94 1.43
C PRO A 142 18.34 36.61 0.53
N LYS A 143 17.91 37.64 -0.22
CA LYS A 143 18.79 38.43 -1.10
C LYS A 143 19.69 39.43 -0.36
N GLY A 144 19.34 39.75 0.90
CA GLY A 144 20.06 40.73 1.73
C GLY A 144 21.24 40.14 2.52
N LYS A 145 21.96 41.02 3.22
CA LYS A 145 23.10 40.63 4.08
C LYS A 145 22.66 39.91 5.36
N ASP A 146 21.50 40.26 5.92
CA ASP A 146 20.96 39.57 7.11
C ASP A 146 20.36 38.21 6.74
N LYS A 147 20.99 37.15 7.26
CA LYS A 147 20.60 35.75 7.07
C LYS A 147 20.17 35.09 8.38
N SER A 148 20.08 35.83 9.48
CA SER A 148 19.80 35.28 10.82
C SER A 148 18.52 34.45 10.88
N LYS A 149 17.40 34.99 10.38
CA LYS A 149 16.11 34.29 10.31
C LYS A 149 16.14 33.06 9.41
N TYR A 150 16.88 33.12 8.31
CA TYR A 150 17.07 31.99 7.40
C TYR A 150 17.81 30.85 8.10
N TYR A 151 18.91 31.14 8.79
CA TYR A 151 19.67 30.15 9.55
C TYR A 151 18.87 29.57 10.71
N ALA A 152 18.10 30.39 11.44
CA ALA A 152 17.21 29.91 12.49
C ALA A 152 16.15 28.92 11.95
N LYS A 153 15.56 29.23 10.79
CA LYS A 153 14.57 28.36 10.14
C LYS A 153 15.22 27.04 9.67
N LEU A 154 16.40 27.09 9.07
CA LEU A 154 17.15 25.88 8.68
C LEU A 154 17.49 25.01 9.90
N ALA A 155 18.00 25.61 10.97
CA ALA A 155 18.36 24.91 12.19
C ALA A 155 17.15 24.20 12.82
N ALA A 156 15.98 24.84 12.82
CA ALA A 156 14.75 24.24 13.33
C ALA A 156 14.32 22.99 12.53
N HIS A 157 14.39 23.04 11.19
CA HIS A 157 14.06 21.88 10.34
C HIS A 157 15.10 20.77 10.46
N HIS A 158 16.38 21.11 10.54
CA HIS A 158 17.44 20.12 10.79
C HIS A 158 17.28 19.44 12.16
N ALA A 159 16.82 20.17 13.20
CA ALA A 159 16.53 19.59 14.51
C ALA A 159 15.44 18.51 14.43
N VAL A 160 14.41 18.69 13.60
CA VAL A 160 13.38 17.66 13.33
C VAL A 160 14.02 16.42 12.72
N MET A 161 14.86 16.57 11.70
CA MET A 161 15.54 15.42 11.06
C MET A 161 16.40 14.65 12.07
N LYS A 162 17.17 15.34 12.92
CA LYS A 162 17.98 14.69 13.96
C LYS A 162 17.13 13.97 14.99
N ALA A 163 16.02 14.58 15.42
CA ALA A 163 15.09 13.95 16.35
C ALA A 163 14.44 12.70 15.73
N ALA A 164 14.03 12.77 14.45
CA ALA A 164 13.49 11.64 13.71
C ALA A 164 14.51 10.49 13.62
N MET A 165 15.77 10.78 13.28
CA MET A 165 16.84 9.78 13.27
C MET A 165 17.04 9.12 14.66
N LYS A 166 16.97 9.88 15.75
CA LYS A 166 17.03 9.28 17.10
C LYS A 166 15.87 8.34 17.38
N THR A 167 14.66 8.65 16.92
CA THR A 167 13.52 7.71 17.05
C THR A 167 13.70 6.46 16.19
N LYS A 168 14.39 6.55 15.05
CA LYS A 168 14.77 5.40 14.20
C LYS A 168 15.68 4.44 14.96
N GLN A 169 16.72 4.96 15.62
CA GLN A 169 17.76 4.17 16.27
C GLN A 169 17.39 3.62 17.66
N THR A 170 16.38 4.19 18.33
CA THR A 170 16.09 3.88 19.76
C THR A 170 14.65 3.48 20.01
N VAL A 171 14.37 2.92 21.19
CA VAL A 171 13.01 2.57 21.65
C VAL A 171 12.68 3.40 22.90
N SER A 172 12.65 4.72 22.76
CA SER A 172 12.38 5.65 23.87
C SER A 172 11.27 6.63 23.53
N LEU A 173 10.23 6.67 24.36
CA LEU A 173 9.14 7.64 24.23
C LEU A 173 9.60 9.09 24.45
N ALA A 174 10.69 9.30 25.18
CA ALA A 174 11.27 10.63 25.35
C ALA A 174 11.78 11.19 24.01
N ASN A 175 12.40 10.35 23.18
CA ASN A 175 12.86 10.74 21.84
C ASN A 175 11.67 11.07 20.92
N VAL A 176 10.57 10.31 21.03
CA VAL A 176 9.33 10.61 20.28
C VAL A 176 8.71 11.94 20.72
N ASN A 177 8.73 12.24 22.01
CA ASN A 177 8.27 13.54 22.52
C ASN A 177 9.18 14.69 22.08
N ALA A 178 10.49 14.48 22.02
CA ALA A 178 11.42 15.47 21.50
C ALA A 178 11.17 15.75 20.01
N LEU A 179 10.88 14.70 19.21
CA LEU A 179 10.48 14.84 17.82
C LEU A 179 9.18 15.66 17.69
N GLN A 180 8.15 15.35 18.48
CA GLN A 180 6.91 16.12 18.49
C GLN A 180 7.16 17.60 18.76
N LYS A 181 7.92 17.93 19.82
CA LYS A 181 8.27 19.31 20.16
C LYS A 181 9.02 20.03 19.03
N ALA A 182 9.93 19.34 18.35
CA ALA A 182 10.65 19.90 17.22
C ALA A 182 9.71 20.20 16.04
N VAL A 183 8.74 19.32 15.78
CA VAL A 183 7.71 19.54 14.74
C VAL A 183 6.78 20.69 15.11
N ASP A 184 6.35 20.78 16.36
CA ASP A 184 5.52 21.90 16.84
C ASP A 184 6.26 23.25 16.72
N ALA A 185 7.59 23.25 16.88
CA ALA A 185 8.40 24.45 16.67
C ALA A 185 8.42 24.90 15.21
N ILE A 186 8.53 23.97 14.24
CA ILE A 186 8.48 24.32 12.82
C ILE A 186 7.06 24.61 12.33
N ALA A 187 6.03 24.05 12.95
CA ALA A 187 4.63 24.27 12.59
C ALA A 187 4.24 25.75 12.65
N LYS A 188 4.88 26.53 13.55
CA LYS A 188 4.70 28.00 13.65
C LYS A 188 5.07 28.74 12.35
N TYR A 189 5.95 28.18 11.52
CA TYR A 189 6.31 28.77 10.23
C TYR A 189 5.30 28.45 9.12
N TRP A 190 4.38 27.51 9.35
CA TRP A 190 3.50 26.92 8.34
C TRP A 190 2.05 26.86 8.85
N PRO A 191 1.41 28.01 9.14
CA PRO A 191 0.04 28.05 9.64
C PRO A 191 -0.95 27.54 8.58
N LYS A 192 -2.14 27.13 9.04
CA LYS A 192 -3.27 26.81 8.16
C LYS A 192 -3.62 28.05 7.32
N LYS A 193 -3.70 27.86 6.00
CA LYS A 193 -4.18 28.90 5.07
C LYS A 193 -5.70 29.01 5.12
#